data_AF-A0A455UBA3-F1
#
_entry.id   AF-A0A455UBA3-F1
#
_cell.length_a   1.000
_cell.length_b   1.000
_cell.length_c   1.000
_cell.angle_alpha   90.00
_cell.angle_beta   90.00
_cell.angle_gamma   90.00
#
_symmetry.space_group_name_H-M   'P 1'
#
loop_
_entity.id
_entity.type
_entity.pdbx_description
1 polymer ?
#
loop_
_entity_poly.entity_id
_entity_poly.type
_entity_poly.pdbx_seq_one_letter_code
_entity_poly.pdbx_strand_id
1 'polypeptide(L)' 'MKIAIPDDYQDCVRSLDAFNQLEGHDVTIYHDTLTDLNALSAFSGRRGVSADSGTHPDHRRAVGALTQPESH' A
#
# COMPACT_ATOMS: atom_id res chain seq x y z
N MET A 1 13.81 -9.00 10.14
CA MET A 1 13.39 -7.58 10.34
C MET A 1 11.94 -7.42 9.94
N LYS A 2 11.28 -6.28 10.25
CA LYS A 2 9.95 -5.97 9.72
C LYS A 2 10.09 -5.15 8.43
N ILE A 3 9.48 -5.60 7.34
CA ILE A 3 9.59 -5.00 6.01
C ILE A 3 8.17 -4.74 5.49
N ALA A 4 7.96 -3.53 4.99
CA ALA A 4 6.70 -3.07 4.42
C ALA A 4 6.88 -2.76 2.93
N ILE A 5 6.03 -3.33 2.08
CA ILE A 5 6.00 -3.06 0.63
C ILE A 5 4.65 -2.39 0.31
N PRO A 6 4.58 -1.05 0.21
CA PRO A 6 3.37 -0.35 -0.20
C PRO A 6 3.16 -0.39 -1.72
N ASP A 7 1.94 -0.08 -2.15
CA ASP A 7 1.56 0.20 -3.54
C ASP A 7 1.76 -0.94 -4.56
N ASP A 8 1.73 -2.21 -4.13
CA ASP A 8 1.75 -3.37 -5.02
C ASP A 8 0.33 -3.68 -5.56
N TYR A 9 -0.24 -2.79 -6.36
CA TYR A 9 -1.63 -2.90 -6.82
C TYR A 9 -1.99 -4.22 -7.52
N GLN A 10 -1.00 -4.88 -8.13
CA GLN A 10 -1.21 -6.08 -8.95
C GLN A 10 -0.83 -7.38 -8.22
N ASP A 11 -0.42 -7.29 -6.94
CA ASP A 11 0.13 -8.41 -6.16
C ASP A 11 1.23 -9.17 -6.92
N CYS A 12 2.04 -8.43 -7.68
CA CYS A 12 3.04 -9.01 -8.58
C CYS A 12 4.38 -9.22 -7.88
N VAL A 13 4.65 -8.49 -6.80
CA VAL A 13 5.98 -8.51 -6.15
C VAL A 13 6.34 -9.90 -5.63
N ARG A 14 5.34 -10.67 -5.17
CA ARG A 14 5.54 -12.06 -4.69
C ARG A 14 5.99 -13.03 -5.79
N SER A 15 5.71 -12.70 -7.04
CA SER A 15 6.07 -13.53 -8.20
C SER A 15 7.49 -13.29 -8.69
N LEU A 16 8.17 -12.26 -8.18
CA LEU A 16 9.53 -11.92 -8.61
C LEU A 16 10.55 -12.81 -7.90
N ASP A 17 11.55 -13.31 -8.64
CA ASP A 17 12.66 -14.09 -8.08
C ASP A 17 13.41 -13.35 -6.96
N ALA A 18 13.44 -12.02 -7.05
CA ALA A 18 14.06 -11.15 -6.04
C ALA A 18 13.36 -11.20 -4.68
N PHE A 19 12.08 -11.57 -4.62
CA PHE A 19 11.33 -11.68 -3.37
C PHE A 19 11.93 -12.73 -2.42
N ASN A 20 12.55 -13.78 -2.97
CA ASN A 20 13.23 -14.82 -2.20
C ASN A 20 14.41 -14.28 -1.36
N GLN A 21 14.97 -13.11 -1.71
CA GLN A 21 16.01 -12.48 -0.90
C GLN A 21 15.50 -11.96 0.45
N LEU A 22 14.18 -11.88 0.62
CA LEU A 22 13.52 -11.42 1.86
C LEU A 22 13.18 -12.59 2.80
N GLU A 23 13.58 -13.83 2.49
CA GLU A 23 13.37 -14.98 3.36
C GLU A 23 13.94 -14.76 4.77
N GLY A 24 13.17 -15.14 5.80
CA GLY A 24 13.52 -14.91 7.20
C GLY A 24 13.20 -13.50 7.73
N HIS A 25 12.61 -12.63 6.90
CA HIS A 25 12.06 -11.34 7.33
C HIS A 25 10.53 -11.40 7.46
N ASP A 26 9.97 -10.58 8.35
CA ASP A 26 8.53 -10.39 8.53
C ASP A 26 8.07 -9.33 7.52
N VAL A 27 7.57 -9.79 6.37
CA VAL A 27 7.20 -8.95 5.21
C VAL A 27 5.69 -8.77 5.13
N THR A 28 5.22 -7.53 5.00
CA THR A 28 3.81 -7.21 4.73
C THR A 28 3.70 -6.39 3.46
N ILE A 29 2.81 -6.81 2.55
CA ILE A 29 2.58 -6.21 1.23
C ILE A 29 1.19 -5.57 1.22
N TYR A 30 1.09 -4.36 0.67
CA TYR A 30 -0.15 -3.59 0.57
C TYR A 30 -0.43 -3.29 -0.90
N HIS A 31 -1.70 -3.44 -1.29
CA HIS A 31 -2.16 -3.32 -2.67
C HIS A 31 -2.91 -2.01 -2.96
N ASP A 32 -2.95 -1.08 -1.99
CA ASP A 32 -3.68 0.17 -2.11
C ASP A 32 -2.80 1.36 -1.70
N THR A 33 -3.11 2.54 -2.24
CA THR A 33 -2.34 3.76 -2.03
C THR A 33 -2.75 4.45 -0.74
N LEU A 34 -1.78 4.62 0.16
CA LEU A 34 -1.93 5.55 1.29
C LEU A 34 -1.39 6.91 0.87
N THR A 35 -2.28 7.87 0.59
CA THR A 35 -1.90 9.24 0.21
C THR A 35 -1.70 10.17 1.40
N ASP A 36 -2.16 9.77 2.59
CA ASP A 36 -1.98 10.53 3.81
C ASP A 36 -0.63 10.20 4.47
N LEU A 37 0.20 11.23 4.68
CA LEU A 37 1.55 11.10 5.23
C LEU A 37 1.52 10.63 6.71
N ASN A 38 0.46 10.98 7.45
CA ASN A 38 0.27 10.46 8.80
C ASN A 38 -0.11 8.98 8.80
N ALA A 39 -0.99 8.55 7.89
CA ALA A 39 -1.30 7.14 7.68
C ALA A 39 -0.06 6.34 7.29
N LEU A 40 0.79 6.87 6.41
CA LEU A 40 2.04 6.24 6.00
C LEU A 40 3.06 6.13 7.15
N SER A 41 3.21 7.19 7.94
CA SER A 41 4.10 7.23 9.11
C SER A 41 3.63 6.29 10.23
N ALA A 42 2.33 6.31 10.54
CA ALA A 42 1.73 5.40 11.51
C ALA A 42 1.79 3.93 11.07
N PHE A 43 1.69 3.68 9.76
CA PHE A 43 1.86 2.36 9.17
C PHE A 43 3.27 1.81 9.38
N SER A 44 4.30 2.59 9.01
CA SER A 44 5.70 2.22 9.22
C SER A 44 6.04 1.97 10.70
N GLY A 45 5.30 2.57 11.63
CA GLY A 45 5.51 2.47 13.08
C GLY A 45 4.65 1.44 13.85
N ARG A 46 3.64 0.80 13.26
CA ARG A 46 2.69 -0.06 14.00
C ARG A 46 3.15 -1.52 14.10
N ARG A 47 3.40 -1.99 15.34
CA ARG A 47 3.39 -3.43 15.67
C ARG A 47 1.99 -3.97 15.39
N GLY A 48 1.92 -4.99 14.54
CA GLY A 48 0.71 -5.64 14.01
C GLY A 48 -0.50 -5.57 14.94
N VAL A 49 -1.49 -4.79 14.53
CA VAL A 49 -2.88 -4.95 14.96
C VAL A 49 -3.50 -5.84 13.89
N SER A 50 -3.97 -7.03 14.27
CA SER A 50 -4.80 -7.86 13.39
C SER A 50 -5.92 -7.00 12.85
N ALA A 51 -5.99 -6.86 11.52
CA ALA A 51 -7.16 -6.37 10.84
C ALA A 51 -8.26 -7.43 11.03
N ASP A 52 -9.02 -7.29 12.11
CA ASP A 52 -10.40 -7.76 12.13
C ASP A 52 -11.08 -7.18 10.87
N SER A 53 -11.67 -8.09 10.11
CA SER A 53 -12.40 -7.85 8.88
C SER A 53 -13.54 -6.86 9.11
N GLY A 54 -13.26 -5.58 8.90
CA GLY A 54 -14.26 -4.52 8.96
C GLY A 54 -13.85 -3.39 8.05
N THR A 55 -14.29 -3.46 6.80
CA THR A 55 -14.44 -2.35 5.84
C THR A 55 -13.41 -1.23 5.99
N HIS A 56 -12.31 -1.32 5.24
CA HIS A 56 -11.47 -0.16 5.02
C HIS A 56 -12.33 0.89 4.30
N PRO A 57 -12.53 2.10 4.87
CA PRO A 57 -13.31 3.13 4.18
C PRO A 57 -12.59 3.46 2.88
N ASP A 58 -13.31 3.28 1.78
CA ASP A 58 -12.82 3.51 0.42
C ASP A 58 -12.29 4.96 0.32
N HIS A 59 -10.96 5.12 0.37
CA HIS A 59 -10.29 6.41 0.29
C HIS A 59 -10.25 6.97 -1.15
N ARG A 60 -11.00 6.39 -2.10
CA ARG A 60 -11.18 6.81 -3.51
C ARG A 60 -11.74 8.23 -3.75
N ARG A 61 -11.80 9.11 -2.75
CA ARG A 61 -12.22 10.51 -2.92
C ARG A 61 -11.14 11.51 -2.47
N ALA A 62 -10.02 11.56 -3.21
CA ALA A 62 -9.13 12.73 -3.15
C ALA A 62 -8.27 12.97 -4.41
N VAL A 63 -8.60 12.40 -5.57
CA VAL A 63 -8.00 12.78 -6.86
C VAL A 63 -9.07 13.07 -7.90
N GLY A 64 -9.94 14.03 -7.57
CA GLY A 64 -10.84 14.66 -8.53
C GLY A 64 -10.42 16.11 -8.75
N ALA A 65 -9.47 16.35 -9.67
CA ALA A 65 -9.29 17.61 -10.41
C ALA A 65 -8.01 17.55 -11.27
N LEU A 66 -8.08 16.88 -12.42
CA LEU A 66 -7.20 17.14 -13.57
C LEU A 66 -7.95 16.72 -14.84
N THR A 67 -9.07 17.40 -15.08
CA THR A 67 -9.65 17.49 -16.42
C THR A 67 -8.62 18.18 -17.33
N GLN A 68 -8.06 17.43 -18.29
CA GLN A 68 -7.35 18.02 -19.42
C GLN A 68 -8.39 18.68 -20.34
N PRO A 69 -8.18 19.93 -20.82
CA PRO A 69 -9.02 20.48 -21.87
C PRO A 69 -8.55 19.94 -23.22
N GLU A 70 -9.40 19.17 -23.90
CA GLU A 70 -9.21 18.90 -25.32
C GLU A 70 -9.33 20.22 -26.09
N SER A 71 -8.27 20.54 -26.82
CA SER A 71 -8.19 21.71 -27.69
C SER A 71 -8.81 21.38 -29.04
N HIS A 72 -9.49 22.37 -29.62
CA HIS A 72 -10.27 22.36 -30.85
C HIS A 72 -9.53 21.82 -32.08
#